data_AF-G7CNL4-F1
#
_entry.id   AF-G7CNL4-F1
#
_cell.length_a   1.000
_cell.length_b   1.000
_cell.length_c   1.000
_cell.angle_alpha   90.00
_cell.angle_beta   90.00
_cell.angle_gamma   90.00
#
_symmetry.space_group_name_H-M   'P 1'
#
loop_
_entity.id
_entity.type
_entity.pdbx_description
1 polymer ?
#
loop_
_entity_poly.entity_id
_entity_poly.type
_entity_poly.pdbx_seq_one_letter_code
_entity_poly.pdbx_strand_id
1 'polypeptide(L)'
;MSIAERSVPIAVPVPTGGDDPTKIAMLGLTFDDVLLLPAASDVLPANADTSSQLTKKIRLKVPLVSSAMDTVTEARMAIAMARAGGMGVLHRNLPVAEQAAQVETVKRSEAGMVTDPVTCSPDNTLAEVDALCARFRISGLPVVDDEGHLVGIITNRDMRFEADQNKRVAEVMTKAPLVTAHEGVSAEAALGLLRRNKIEKLPIVDGSGKLTGLITVKDFVKTEQFPLATKDHDGRLLVGAAVGVGDDAWERAMALRDAGVDVLVVDTAHAHNRKVLDMVHRLKTTVGDEIEVVGGNVATRAAAAALVEAGADAVKVGVGPGSICTTRVVAGVGAPQITAILEAVAACAPHGVPVIADGGLQYSGDIAKALAAGASTAMLGSLLAGTAESPGELILVNGKQFKSYRGMGSLGAMQGRGGAKSYSKDRYFQDDALSEDKLVPEGIEGRVPFRGPLSTVIHQLVGGLRAAMGYTGSATIEELQQAQFVQITAAGLKESHPHDITMTVEAPNYYAR
;
A
#
# COMPACT_ATOMS: atom_id res chain seq x y z
N MET A 1 9.30 16.00 -29.89
CA MET A 1 8.22 15.99 -30.90
C MET A 1 6.91 16.11 -30.13
N SER A 2 6.11 17.12 -30.44
CA SER A 2 4.83 17.41 -29.78
C SER A 2 3.92 16.18 -29.77
N ILE A 3 3.39 15.84 -28.60
CA ILE A 3 2.51 14.68 -28.33
C ILE A 3 1.08 14.92 -28.88
N ALA A 4 0.78 16.13 -29.35
CA ALA A 4 -0.46 16.44 -30.05
C ALA A 4 -0.31 16.12 -31.54
N GLU A 5 -0.84 14.97 -31.96
CA GLU A 5 -1.31 14.59 -33.33
C GLU A 5 -1.02 13.12 -33.64
N ARG A 6 -1.69 12.20 -32.93
CA ARG A 6 -2.07 10.92 -33.51
C ARG A 6 -3.59 10.83 -33.44
N SER A 7 -4.21 10.77 -34.62
CA SER A 7 -5.65 10.69 -34.83
C SER A 7 -6.28 9.59 -33.97
N VAL A 8 -7.10 10.01 -33.01
CA VAL A 8 -7.97 9.15 -32.20
C VAL A 8 -8.95 8.46 -33.16
N PRO A 9 -9.15 7.13 -33.10
CA PRO A 9 -10.28 6.52 -33.80
C PRO A 9 -11.54 7.13 -33.17
N ILE A 10 -12.29 7.86 -33.98
CA ILE A 10 -13.52 8.54 -33.58
C ILE A 10 -14.43 7.50 -32.93
N ALA A 11 -14.62 7.61 -31.61
CA ALA A 11 -15.67 6.90 -30.90
C ALA A 11 -16.99 7.19 -31.63
N VAL A 12 -17.83 6.17 -31.83
CA VAL A 12 -19.18 6.38 -32.36
C VAL A 12 -19.81 7.51 -31.54
N PRO A 13 -20.11 8.68 -32.14
CA PRO A 13 -20.56 9.83 -31.38
C PRO A 13 -21.79 9.44 -30.58
N VAL A 14 -21.81 9.75 -29.28
CA VAL A 14 -23.04 9.60 -28.51
C VAL A 14 -24.04 10.59 -29.11
N PRO A 15 -25.20 10.14 -29.65
CA PRO A 15 -26.18 11.05 -30.20
C PRO A 15 -26.62 12.02 -29.10
N THR A 16 -26.25 13.29 -29.26
CA THR A 16 -26.64 14.36 -28.35
C THR A 16 -27.76 15.16 -29.00
N GLY A 17 -28.70 15.64 -28.19
CA GLY A 17 -29.53 16.77 -28.60
C GLY A 17 -28.71 18.06 -28.52
N GLY A 18 -28.88 18.98 -29.47
CA GLY A 18 -28.16 20.26 -29.55
C GLY A 18 -27.13 20.32 -30.68
N ASP A 19 -26.47 21.48 -30.83
CA ASP A 19 -25.60 21.79 -31.99
C ASP A 19 -24.11 21.41 -31.79
N ASP A 20 -23.71 20.96 -30.59
CA ASP A 20 -22.34 20.50 -30.29
C ASP A 20 -22.30 18.96 -30.20
N PRO A 21 -21.92 18.26 -31.28
CA PRO A 21 -21.88 16.80 -31.31
C PRO A 21 -20.78 16.21 -30.42
N THR A 22 -19.87 17.03 -29.88
CA THR A 22 -18.75 16.60 -29.02
C THR A 22 -19.01 16.83 -27.54
N LYS A 23 -20.16 17.41 -27.18
CA LYS A 23 -20.48 17.78 -25.79
C LYS A 23 -20.45 16.59 -24.84
N ILE A 24 -20.90 15.43 -25.30
CA ILE A 24 -20.76 14.16 -24.61
C ILE A 24 -19.60 13.41 -25.25
N ALA A 25 -18.46 13.39 -24.55
CA ALA A 25 -17.22 12.87 -25.09
C ALA A 25 -17.28 11.38 -25.47
N MET A 26 -17.96 10.56 -24.66
CA MET A 26 -18.09 9.11 -24.89
C MET A 26 -19.16 8.49 -23.99
N LEU A 27 -19.60 7.27 -24.35
CA LEU A 27 -20.28 6.37 -23.43
C LEU A 27 -19.24 5.76 -22.46
N GLY A 28 -19.53 5.78 -21.16
CA GLY A 28 -18.67 5.19 -20.15
C GLY A 28 -19.25 3.91 -19.55
N LEU A 29 -18.38 2.97 -19.17
CA LEU A 29 -18.70 1.69 -18.54
C LEU A 29 -18.02 1.58 -17.18
N THR A 30 -18.71 0.93 -16.23
CA THR A 30 -18.19 0.55 -14.92
C THR A 30 -18.15 -0.98 -14.76
N PHE A 31 -17.72 -1.47 -13.60
CA PHE A 31 -17.57 -2.91 -13.35
C PHE A 31 -18.87 -3.71 -13.55
N ASP A 32 -20.00 -3.15 -13.14
CA ASP A 32 -21.33 -3.77 -13.25
C ASP A 32 -21.90 -3.75 -14.70
N ASP A 33 -21.27 -3.02 -15.62
CA ASP A 33 -21.69 -2.96 -17.04
C ASP A 33 -21.01 -4.02 -17.92
N VAL A 34 -20.02 -4.75 -17.38
CA VAL A 34 -19.20 -5.69 -18.15
C VAL A 34 -18.95 -7.02 -17.43
N LEU A 35 -18.76 -8.08 -18.20
CA LEU A 35 -18.24 -9.37 -17.76
C LEU A 35 -16.97 -9.73 -18.55
N LEU A 36 -16.11 -10.56 -17.98
CA LEU A 36 -15.00 -11.17 -18.72
C LEU A 36 -15.52 -12.35 -19.53
N LEU A 37 -15.13 -12.44 -20.80
CA LEU A 37 -15.43 -13.59 -21.64
C LEU A 37 -14.47 -14.74 -21.30
N PRO A 38 -14.98 -15.95 -21.02
CA PRO A 38 -14.14 -17.13 -20.92
C PRO A 38 -13.38 -17.39 -22.22
N ALA A 39 -12.17 -17.94 -22.11
CA ALA A 39 -11.33 -18.29 -23.25
C ALA A 39 -10.77 -19.72 -23.07
N ALA A 40 -10.13 -20.25 -24.13
CA ALA A 40 -9.43 -21.53 -24.03
C ALA A 40 -8.34 -21.45 -22.95
N SER A 41 -8.23 -22.48 -22.11
CA SER A 41 -7.36 -22.46 -20.94
C SER A 41 -6.81 -23.84 -20.61
N ASP A 42 -5.48 -23.92 -20.51
CA ASP A 42 -4.75 -25.01 -19.85
C ASP A 42 -4.23 -24.56 -18.46
N VAL A 43 -4.64 -23.37 -18.00
CA VAL A 43 -4.15 -22.75 -16.77
C VAL A 43 -4.95 -23.25 -15.58
N LEU A 44 -4.29 -23.97 -14.67
CA LEU A 44 -4.85 -24.27 -13.36
C LEU A 44 -4.77 -23.02 -12.48
N PRO A 45 -5.88 -22.55 -11.86
CA PRO A 45 -5.90 -21.34 -11.03
C PRO A 45 -4.80 -21.29 -9.96
N ALA A 46 -4.46 -22.43 -9.35
CA ALA A 46 -3.42 -22.52 -8.32
C ALA A 46 -2.02 -22.16 -8.83
N ASN A 47 -1.77 -22.29 -10.14
CA ASN A 47 -0.47 -22.04 -10.76
C ASN A 47 -0.36 -20.65 -11.38
N ALA A 48 -1.45 -19.88 -11.43
CA ALA A 48 -1.46 -18.54 -11.99
C ALA A 48 -0.60 -17.58 -11.14
N ASP A 49 0.33 -16.88 -11.78
CA ASP A 49 1.17 -15.87 -11.16
C ASP A 49 0.44 -14.52 -11.15
N THR A 50 0.13 -14.06 -9.94
CA THR A 50 -0.55 -12.79 -9.71
C THR A 50 0.41 -11.62 -9.53
N SER A 51 1.72 -11.84 -9.64
CA SER A 51 2.70 -10.77 -9.49
C SER A 51 2.49 -9.69 -10.56
N SER A 52 2.68 -8.42 -10.20
CA SER A 52 2.43 -7.29 -11.12
C SER A 52 3.18 -6.02 -10.71
N GLN A 53 3.42 -5.14 -11.68
CA GLN A 53 4.10 -3.85 -11.47
C GLN A 53 3.18 -2.87 -10.73
N LEU A 54 3.60 -2.40 -9.55
CA LEU A 54 3.00 -1.24 -8.89
C LEU A 54 3.52 0.06 -9.50
N THR A 55 4.83 0.13 -9.71
CA THR A 55 5.54 1.24 -10.32
C THR A 55 6.53 0.70 -11.34
N LYS A 56 7.28 1.58 -12.02
CA LYS A 56 8.31 1.15 -12.97
C LYS A 56 9.30 0.15 -12.38
N LYS A 57 9.68 0.31 -11.11
CA LYS A 57 10.68 -0.55 -10.45
C LYS A 57 10.10 -1.52 -9.43
N ILE A 58 8.94 -1.24 -8.85
CA ILE A 58 8.37 -2.06 -7.78
C ILE A 58 7.37 -3.07 -8.35
N ARG A 59 7.70 -4.36 -8.21
CA ARG A 59 6.79 -5.49 -8.49
C ARG A 59 6.23 -6.04 -7.18
N LEU A 60 4.91 -6.14 -7.08
CA LEU A 60 4.23 -6.81 -5.96
C LEU A 60 4.02 -8.30 -6.28
N LYS A 61 3.98 -9.15 -5.25
CA LYS A 61 3.61 -10.58 -5.40
C LYS A 61 2.10 -10.77 -5.58
N VAL A 62 1.32 -9.82 -5.07
CA VAL A 62 -0.14 -9.75 -5.17
C VAL A 62 -0.49 -8.32 -5.60
N PRO A 63 -1.37 -8.11 -6.61
CA PRO A 63 -1.56 -6.81 -7.26
C PRO A 63 -2.53 -5.92 -6.47
N LEU A 64 -2.42 -5.92 -5.14
CA LEU A 64 -3.34 -5.27 -4.22
C LEU A 64 -2.61 -4.26 -3.33
N VAL A 65 -3.20 -3.07 -3.23
CA VAL A 65 -2.69 -1.96 -2.43
C VAL A 65 -3.78 -1.49 -1.48
N SER A 66 -3.48 -1.22 -0.20
CA SER A 66 -4.46 -0.64 0.72
C SER A 66 -4.48 0.89 0.62
N SER A 67 -5.68 1.47 0.59
CA SER A 67 -5.87 2.91 0.34
C SER A 67 -5.37 3.79 1.48
N ALA A 68 -4.89 4.99 1.14
CA ALA A 68 -4.36 6.00 2.05
C ALA A 68 -5.45 6.73 2.84
N MET A 69 -6.16 5.99 3.68
CA MET A 69 -7.29 6.49 4.47
C MET A 69 -7.12 6.18 5.95
N ASP A 70 -7.57 7.10 6.81
CA ASP A 70 -7.47 7.01 8.27
C ASP A 70 -8.34 5.94 8.93
N THR A 71 -9.16 5.25 8.13
CA THR A 71 -9.93 4.07 8.55
C THR A 71 -9.47 2.79 7.86
N VAL A 72 -8.41 2.86 7.03
CA VAL A 72 -7.91 1.72 6.25
C VAL A 72 -6.46 1.40 6.57
N THR A 73 -5.53 2.36 6.42
CA THR A 73 -4.09 2.05 6.40
C THR A 73 -3.25 2.86 7.37
N GLU A 74 -2.89 2.21 8.48
CA GLU A 74 -1.77 2.58 9.35
C GLU A 74 -0.72 1.45 9.38
N ALA A 75 0.34 1.60 10.17
CA ALA A 75 1.46 0.64 10.24
C ALA A 75 1.04 -0.84 10.34
N ARG A 76 -0.01 -1.17 11.13
CA ARG A 76 -0.51 -2.55 11.26
C ARG A 76 -1.02 -3.12 9.94
N MET A 77 -1.83 -2.34 9.22
CA MET A 77 -2.33 -2.70 7.89
C MET A 77 -1.18 -2.77 6.88
N ALA A 78 -0.29 -1.78 6.87
CA ALA A 78 0.82 -1.75 5.92
C ALA A 78 1.76 -2.97 6.07
N ILE A 79 2.10 -3.35 7.30
CA ILE A 79 2.87 -4.58 7.59
C ILE A 79 2.13 -5.82 7.09
N ALA A 80 0.84 -5.92 7.39
CA ALA A 80 0.05 -7.10 7.02
C ALA A 80 -0.14 -7.21 5.50
N MET A 81 -0.33 -6.09 4.79
CA MET A 81 -0.40 -6.04 3.33
C MET A 81 0.92 -6.45 2.69
N ALA A 82 2.04 -5.90 3.15
CA ALA A 82 3.36 -6.24 2.64
C ALA A 82 3.68 -7.73 2.84
N ARG A 83 3.37 -8.29 4.01
CA ARG A 83 3.48 -9.73 4.31
C ARG A 83 2.62 -10.61 3.41
N ALA A 84 1.43 -10.14 3.05
CA ALA A 84 0.52 -10.86 2.16
C ALA A 84 0.89 -10.71 0.68
N GLY A 85 1.96 -9.96 0.36
CA GLY A 85 2.46 -9.75 -0.99
C GLY A 85 1.93 -8.53 -1.72
N GLY A 86 1.10 -7.73 -1.05
CA GLY A 86 0.67 -6.41 -1.53
C GLY A 86 1.56 -5.29 -0.99
N MET A 87 0.99 -4.10 -0.84
CA MET A 87 1.62 -2.96 -0.16
C MET A 87 0.54 -2.10 0.53
N GLY A 88 0.86 -1.46 1.65
CA GLY A 88 -0.01 -0.45 2.23
C GLY A 88 0.49 0.97 1.98
N VAL A 89 -0.44 1.91 1.72
CA VAL A 89 -0.13 3.34 1.64
C VAL A 89 -0.63 4.05 2.91
N LEU A 90 0.29 4.56 3.72
CA LEU A 90 -0.03 5.31 4.93
C LEU A 90 -0.75 6.62 4.61
N HIS A 91 -1.86 6.89 5.28
CA HIS A 91 -2.58 8.16 5.11
C HIS A 91 -1.79 9.33 5.70
N ARG A 92 -2.12 10.55 5.24
CA ARG A 92 -1.50 11.79 5.68
C ARG A 92 -2.29 12.58 6.71
N ASN A 93 -3.45 12.08 7.14
CA ASN A 93 -4.29 12.70 8.18
C ASN A 93 -3.70 12.55 9.59
N LEU A 94 -2.40 12.83 9.73
CA LEU A 94 -1.57 12.75 10.93
C LEU A 94 -0.49 13.85 10.85
N PRO A 95 0.07 14.30 11.98
CA PRO A 95 1.31 15.08 11.99
C PRO A 95 2.43 14.40 11.20
N VAL A 96 3.34 15.19 10.63
CA VAL A 96 4.46 14.70 9.79
C VAL A 96 5.30 13.66 10.54
N ALA A 97 5.70 13.97 11.78
CA ALA A 97 6.51 13.08 12.61
C ALA A 97 5.82 11.74 12.91
N GLU A 98 4.50 11.73 13.06
CA GLU A 98 3.75 10.50 13.32
C GLU A 98 3.65 9.62 12.07
N GLN A 99 3.41 10.22 10.90
CA GLN A 99 3.42 9.47 9.64
C GLN A 99 4.80 8.87 9.35
N ALA A 100 5.88 9.62 9.61
CA ALA A 100 7.26 9.14 9.49
C ALA A 100 7.55 8.00 10.47
N ALA A 101 7.13 8.11 11.73
CA ALA A 101 7.27 7.04 12.72
C ALA A 101 6.51 5.75 12.31
N GLN A 102 5.38 5.88 11.63
CA GLN A 102 4.68 4.73 11.06
C GLN A 102 5.49 4.09 9.91
N VAL A 103 6.12 4.87 9.03
CA VAL A 103 7.04 4.34 8.00
C VAL A 103 8.15 3.54 8.66
N GLU A 104 8.85 4.13 9.64
CA GLU A 104 9.93 3.44 10.37
C GLU A 104 9.46 2.14 11.01
N THR A 105 8.26 2.13 11.60
CA THR A 105 7.67 0.94 12.20
C THR A 105 7.48 -0.17 11.18
N VAL A 106 7.05 0.16 9.95
CA VAL A 106 6.91 -0.83 8.86
C VAL A 106 8.27 -1.31 8.40
N LYS A 107 9.22 -0.40 8.12
CA LYS A 107 10.58 -0.74 7.65
C LYS A 107 11.38 -1.56 8.65
N ARG A 108 11.12 -1.41 9.96
CA ARG A 108 11.75 -2.19 11.05
C ARG A 108 11.01 -3.48 11.40
N SER A 109 9.81 -3.72 10.83
CA SER A 109 9.00 -4.90 11.16
C SER A 109 9.65 -6.20 10.70
N GLU A 110 10.35 -6.17 9.58
CA GLU A 110 11.22 -7.24 9.08
C GLU A 110 12.44 -6.58 8.48
N ALA A 111 13.63 -6.98 8.93
CA ALA A 111 14.87 -6.59 8.29
C ALA A 111 15.62 -7.89 8.01
N GLY A 112 16.03 -8.14 6.77
CA GLY A 112 16.87 -9.30 6.47
C GLY A 112 18.19 -9.23 7.25
N MET A 113 18.79 -8.04 7.22
CA MET A 113 19.98 -7.66 7.97
C MET A 113 19.80 -6.21 8.46
N VAL A 114 20.05 -5.95 9.74
CA VAL A 114 20.06 -4.58 10.29
C VAL A 114 21.46 -4.01 10.08
N THR A 115 21.63 -3.00 9.23
CA THR A 115 22.91 -2.36 8.87
C THR A 115 23.42 -1.35 9.90
N ASP A 116 22.56 -0.90 10.82
CA ASP A 116 22.93 -0.03 11.94
C ASP A 116 22.21 -0.50 13.21
N PRO A 117 22.66 -1.61 13.83
CA PRO A 117 22.02 -2.15 15.00
C PRO A 117 22.22 -1.19 16.18
N VAL A 118 21.18 -1.02 16.99
CA VAL A 118 21.35 -0.35 18.30
C VAL A 118 22.38 -1.15 19.10
N THR A 119 23.38 -0.47 19.66
CA THR A 119 24.45 -1.05 20.46
C THR A 119 24.46 -0.49 21.88
N CYS A 120 25.27 -1.10 22.76
CA CYS A 120 25.64 -0.53 24.05
C CYS A 120 27.15 -0.65 24.29
N SER A 121 27.65 0.14 25.25
CA SER A 121 29.03 0.09 25.72
C SER A 121 29.18 -0.97 26.84
N PRO A 122 30.35 -1.59 27.01
CA PRO A 122 30.68 -2.43 28.16
C PRO A 122 30.45 -1.72 29.50
N ASP A 123 30.51 -0.39 29.48
CA ASP A 123 30.44 0.46 30.66
C ASP A 123 29.01 0.84 31.06
N ASN A 124 28.04 0.63 30.17
CA ASN A 124 26.63 0.86 30.47
C ASN A 124 26.16 -0.04 31.62
N THR A 125 25.14 0.43 32.34
CA THR A 125 24.46 -0.38 33.35
C THR A 125 23.37 -1.26 32.73
N LEU A 126 22.97 -2.34 33.40
CA LEU A 126 21.85 -3.17 32.94
C LEU A 126 20.55 -2.36 32.82
N ALA A 127 20.31 -1.40 33.71
CA ALA A 127 19.16 -0.50 33.64
C ALA A 127 19.11 0.34 32.35
N GLU A 128 20.26 0.86 31.90
CA GLU A 128 20.36 1.62 30.64
C GLU A 128 20.06 0.74 29.43
N VAL A 129 20.61 -0.47 29.43
CA VAL A 129 20.39 -1.48 28.39
C VAL A 129 18.92 -1.92 28.34
N ASP A 130 18.28 -2.13 29.49
CA ASP A 130 16.86 -2.48 29.56
C ASP A 130 15.98 -1.34 29.05
N ALA A 131 16.31 -0.09 29.39
CA ALA A 131 15.62 1.08 28.86
C ALA A 131 15.75 1.20 27.32
N LEU A 132 16.94 0.94 26.77
CA LEU A 132 17.15 0.86 25.32
C LEU A 132 16.32 -0.27 24.70
N CYS A 133 16.35 -1.46 25.31
CA CYS A 133 15.57 -2.61 24.84
C CYS A 133 14.06 -2.33 24.85
N ALA A 134 13.55 -1.67 25.90
CA ALA A 134 12.15 -1.27 26.01
C ALA A 134 11.76 -0.22 24.96
N ARG A 135 12.60 0.81 24.78
CA ARG A 135 12.40 1.89 23.80
C ARG A 135 12.37 1.35 22.37
N PHE A 136 13.32 0.49 22.02
CA PHE A 136 13.48 -0.03 20.66
C PHE A 136 12.77 -1.37 20.43
N ARG A 137 12.13 -1.95 21.45
CA ARG A 137 11.43 -3.25 21.43
C ARG A 137 12.30 -4.41 20.93
N ILE A 138 13.57 -4.41 21.33
CA ILE A 138 14.57 -5.42 20.98
C ILE A 138 14.93 -6.28 22.20
N SER A 139 15.34 -7.53 21.97
CA SER A 139 15.61 -8.51 23.04
C SER A 139 17.10 -8.68 23.37
N GLY A 140 17.95 -7.79 22.87
CA GLY A 140 19.39 -7.83 23.09
C GLY A 140 20.14 -6.92 22.14
N LEU A 141 21.34 -6.55 22.54
CA LEU A 141 22.17 -5.51 21.95
C LEU A 141 23.59 -6.06 21.75
N PRO A 142 24.21 -5.86 20.57
CA PRO A 142 25.65 -5.99 20.43
C PRO A 142 26.36 -4.99 21.35
N VAL A 143 27.45 -5.42 21.96
CA VAL A 143 28.29 -4.58 22.82
C VAL A 143 29.54 -4.18 22.04
N VAL A 144 29.78 -2.89 21.91
CA VAL A 144 30.90 -2.33 21.14
C VAL A 144 31.79 -1.45 22.01
N ASP A 145 33.09 -1.44 21.74
CA ASP A 145 34.01 -0.48 22.36
C ASP A 145 33.90 0.93 21.74
N ASP A 146 34.70 1.87 22.24
CA ASP A 146 34.71 3.27 21.80
C ASP A 146 35.11 3.44 20.31
N GLU A 147 35.78 2.44 19.73
CA GLU A 147 36.20 2.40 18.33
C GLU A 147 35.18 1.68 17.42
N GLY A 148 34.15 1.05 18.02
CA GLY A 148 33.08 0.33 17.34
C GLY A 148 33.35 -1.16 17.10
N HIS A 149 34.42 -1.72 17.69
CA HIS A 149 34.68 -3.15 17.59
C HIS A 149 33.70 -3.95 18.44
N LEU A 150 33.25 -5.08 17.91
CA LEU A 150 32.35 -5.97 18.62
C LEU A 150 33.10 -6.70 19.73
N VAL A 151 32.80 -6.36 20.99
CA VAL A 151 33.45 -6.95 22.18
C VAL A 151 32.54 -7.92 22.95
N GLY A 152 31.23 -7.90 22.69
CA GLY A 152 30.27 -8.77 23.36
C GLY A 152 28.87 -8.72 22.76
N ILE A 153 27.97 -9.52 23.32
CA ILE A 153 26.52 -9.39 23.10
C ILE A 153 25.80 -9.58 24.42
N ILE A 154 24.81 -8.74 24.70
CA ILE A 154 23.95 -8.86 25.88
C ILE A 154 22.50 -9.07 25.44
N THR A 155 21.81 -10.01 26.08
CA THR A 155 20.44 -10.39 25.73
C THR A 155 19.53 -10.35 26.95
N ASN A 156 18.22 -10.36 26.70
CA ASN A 156 17.21 -10.47 27.76
C ASN A 156 17.39 -11.76 28.60
N ARG A 157 18.01 -12.81 28.03
CA ARG A 157 18.34 -14.01 28.81
C ARG A 157 19.40 -13.72 29.85
N ASP A 158 20.43 -12.95 29.50
CA ASP A 158 21.55 -12.64 30.39
C ASP A 158 21.09 -11.71 31.53
N MET A 159 20.30 -10.68 31.20
CA MET A 159 19.79 -9.72 32.18
C MET A 159 18.73 -10.30 33.13
N ARG A 160 17.96 -11.30 32.70
CA ARG A 160 16.84 -11.88 33.49
C ARG A 160 17.27 -12.53 34.81
N PHE A 161 18.53 -12.93 34.93
CA PHE A 161 19.05 -13.59 36.11
C PHE A 161 19.73 -12.63 37.10
N GLU A 162 19.80 -11.35 36.76
CA GLU A 162 20.48 -10.33 37.55
C GLU A 162 19.50 -9.53 38.40
N ALA A 163 19.71 -9.54 39.72
CA ALA A 163 18.90 -8.76 40.66
C ALA A 163 19.36 -7.30 40.78
N ASP A 164 20.66 -7.04 40.59
CA ASP A 164 21.25 -5.70 40.65
C ASP A 164 21.35 -5.08 39.25
N GLN A 165 20.52 -4.08 39.01
CA GLN A 165 20.43 -3.39 37.72
C GLN A 165 21.56 -2.35 37.51
N ASN A 166 22.38 -2.08 38.52
CA ASN A 166 23.52 -1.16 38.41
C ASN A 166 24.81 -1.84 37.94
N LYS A 167 24.82 -3.17 37.80
CA LYS A 167 25.97 -3.90 37.25
C LYS A 167 26.30 -3.43 35.84
N ARG A 168 27.60 -3.46 35.52
CA ARG A 168 28.07 -3.09 34.18
C ARG A 168 27.81 -4.23 33.19
N VAL A 169 27.52 -3.87 31.95
CA VAL A 169 27.33 -4.82 30.85
C VAL A 169 28.53 -5.76 30.69
N ALA A 170 29.75 -5.25 30.86
CA ALA A 170 30.99 -6.02 30.79
C ALA A 170 31.06 -7.21 31.75
N GLU A 171 30.30 -7.19 32.84
CA GLU A 171 30.27 -8.24 33.86
C GLU A 171 29.31 -9.38 33.50
N VAL A 172 28.31 -9.11 32.66
CA VAL A 172 27.18 -10.01 32.39
C VAL A 172 27.11 -10.48 30.93
N MET A 173 27.61 -9.67 29.99
CA MET A 173 27.56 -9.98 28.55
C MET A 173 28.27 -11.29 28.19
N THR A 174 27.83 -11.90 27.09
CA THR A 174 28.63 -12.95 26.43
C THR A 174 29.84 -12.29 25.77
N LYS A 175 31.04 -12.70 26.18
CA LYS A 175 32.33 -12.16 25.69
C LYS A 175 32.83 -12.92 24.47
N ALA A 176 33.76 -12.32 23.73
CA ALA A 176 34.47 -12.97 22.64
C ALA A 176 35.17 -14.28 23.08
N PRO A 177 35.29 -15.29 22.20
CA PRO A 177 34.94 -15.27 20.78
C PRO A 177 33.43 -15.48 20.53
N LEU A 178 32.82 -14.53 19.82
CA LEU A 178 31.43 -14.61 19.38
C LEU A 178 31.35 -15.29 18.02
N VAL A 179 30.25 -15.98 17.76
CA VAL A 179 29.91 -16.41 16.40
C VAL A 179 29.45 -15.17 15.63
N THR A 180 30.21 -14.78 14.62
CA THR A 180 29.92 -13.65 13.75
C THR A 180 29.87 -14.11 12.28
N ALA A 181 29.39 -13.25 11.40
CA ALA A 181 29.58 -13.39 9.97
C ALA A 181 30.22 -12.13 9.39
N HIS A 182 30.79 -12.24 8.19
CA HIS A 182 31.35 -11.10 7.48
C HIS A 182 30.30 -10.41 6.62
N GLU A 183 30.56 -9.15 6.28
CA GLU A 183 29.77 -8.42 5.27
C GLU A 183 29.62 -9.22 3.98
N GLY A 184 28.42 -9.18 3.40
CA GLY A 184 28.08 -9.94 2.19
C GLY A 184 27.74 -11.42 2.43
N VAL A 185 27.59 -11.87 3.69
CA VAL A 185 27.10 -13.23 3.97
C VAL A 185 25.74 -13.49 3.34
N SER A 186 25.58 -14.62 2.67
CA SER A 186 24.29 -15.00 2.09
C SER A 186 23.28 -15.37 3.20
N ALA A 187 21.99 -15.14 2.94
CA ALA A 187 20.92 -15.51 3.87
C ALA A 187 20.98 -17.00 4.27
N GLU A 188 21.30 -17.88 3.31
CA GLU A 188 21.46 -19.32 3.55
C GLU A 188 22.66 -19.63 4.47
N ALA A 189 23.81 -18.98 4.24
CA ALA A 189 24.99 -19.16 5.07
C ALA A 189 24.78 -18.63 6.49
N ALA A 190 24.14 -17.45 6.62
CA ALA A 190 23.77 -16.86 7.90
C ALA A 190 22.79 -17.77 8.68
N LEU A 191 21.76 -18.30 8.02
CA LEU A 191 20.84 -19.27 8.62
C LEU A 191 21.58 -20.54 9.06
N GLY A 192 22.53 -21.01 8.24
CA GLY A 192 23.41 -22.13 8.59
C GLY A 192 24.21 -21.87 9.87
N LEU A 193 24.78 -20.66 10.03
CA LEU A 193 25.50 -20.28 11.25
C LEU A 193 24.60 -20.21 12.47
N LEU A 194 23.42 -19.60 12.36
CA LEU A 194 22.42 -19.54 13.44
C LEU A 194 21.98 -20.95 13.87
N ARG A 195 21.64 -21.82 12.89
CA ARG A 195 21.21 -23.21 13.15
C ARG A 195 22.30 -24.08 13.78
N ARG A 196 23.52 -24.05 13.23
CA ARG A 196 24.64 -24.86 13.73
C ARG A 196 25.03 -24.48 15.16
N ASN A 197 25.05 -23.18 15.45
CA ASN A 197 25.48 -22.66 16.75
C ASN A 197 24.32 -22.48 17.75
N LYS A 198 23.05 -22.72 17.33
CA LYS A 198 21.84 -22.58 18.15
C LYS A 198 21.71 -21.21 18.82
N ILE A 199 22.05 -20.15 18.09
CA ILE A 199 22.01 -18.76 18.53
C ILE A 199 20.89 -18.01 17.81
N GLU A 200 20.35 -16.97 18.46
CA GLU A 200 19.24 -16.17 17.92
C GLU A 200 19.68 -14.92 17.17
N LYS A 201 20.91 -14.47 17.38
CA LYS A 201 21.47 -13.22 16.86
C LYS A 201 22.86 -13.51 16.30
N LEU A 202 23.13 -13.01 15.10
CA LEU A 202 24.39 -13.15 14.38
C LEU A 202 24.92 -11.75 14.04
N PRO A 203 25.87 -11.22 14.82
CA PRO A 203 26.54 -9.97 14.49
C PRO A 203 27.33 -10.09 13.19
N ILE A 204 27.28 -9.03 12.38
CA ILE A 204 28.02 -8.90 11.13
C ILE A 204 29.18 -7.93 11.36
N VAL A 205 30.38 -8.35 11.01
CA VAL A 205 31.60 -7.57 11.22
C VAL A 205 32.39 -7.40 9.93
N ASP A 206 33.11 -6.29 9.82
CA ASP A 206 34.06 -6.04 8.74
C ASP A 206 35.38 -6.82 8.93
N GLY A 207 36.35 -6.58 8.04
CA GLY A 207 37.67 -7.20 8.11
C GLY A 207 38.54 -6.78 9.31
N SER A 208 38.18 -5.68 9.99
CA SER A 208 38.83 -5.19 11.22
C SER A 208 38.11 -5.60 12.51
N GLY A 209 36.95 -6.27 12.40
CA GLY A 209 36.15 -6.67 13.57
C GLY A 209 35.19 -5.60 14.06
N LYS A 210 35.00 -4.52 13.29
CA LYS A 210 33.99 -3.49 13.57
C LYS A 210 32.60 -4.04 13.29
N LEU A 211 31.65 -3.73 14.16
CA LEU A 211 30.26 -4.14 13.94
C LEU A 211 29.65 -3.33 12.79
N THR A 212 29.11 -4.01 11.79
CA THR A 212 28.45 -3.40 10.63
C THR A 212 27.04 -3.90 10.40
N GLY A 213 26.59 -4.90 11.18
CA GLY A 213 25.19 -5.29 11.15
C GLY A 213 24.78 -6.36 12.15
N LEU A 214 23.51 -6.72 12.11
CA LEU A 214 22.93 -7.78 12.94
C LEU A 214 21.83 -8.54 12.18
N ILE A 215 21.92 -9.87 12.16
CA ILE A 215 20.87 -10.76 11.65
C ILE A 215 20.21 -11.49 12.81
N THR A 216 18.87 -11.64 12.80
CA THR A 216 18.16 -12.39 13.84
C THR A 216 17.40 -13.60 13.30
N VAL A 217 17.25 -14.66 14.11
CA VAL A 217 16.45 -15.85 13.76
C VAL A 217 14.98 -15.49 13.47
N LYS A 218 14.45 -14.44 14.13
CA LYS A 218 13.08 -13.98 13.90
C LYS A 218 12.85 -13.57 12.46
N ASP A 219 13.85 -13.06 11.76
CA ASP A 219 13.73 -12.58 10.38
C ASP A 219 13.61 -13.77 9.39
N PHE A 220 14.27 -14.89 9.68
CA PHE A 220 14.12 -16.12 8.91
C PHE A 220 12.77 -16.81 9.13
N VAL A 221 12.31 -16.90 10.39
CA VAL A 221 10.99 -17.49 10.71
C VAL A 221 9.87 -16.74 9.99
N LYS A 222 9.96 -15.39 9.94
CA LYS A 222 8.98 -14.59 9.20
C LYS A 222 9.03 -14.81 7.70
N THR A 223 10.21 -15.04 7.13
CA THR A 223 10.36 -15.35 5.70
C THR A 223 9.71 -16.69 5.33
N GLU A 224 9.83 -17.71 6.19
CA GLU A 224 9.09 -18.97 6.03
C GLU A 224 7.57 -18.79 6.24
N GLN A 225 7.17 -17.95 7.20
CA GLN A 225 5.75 -17.68 7.49
C GLN A 225 5.04 -16.85 6.41
N PHE A 226 5.76 -15.94 5.77
CA PHE A 226 5.23 -14.99 4.77
C PHE A 226 6.03 -15.10 3.46
N PRO A 227 5.91 -16.21 2.72
CA PRO A 227 6.72 -16.47 1.52
C PRO A 227 6.39 -15.51 0.36
N LEU A 228 5.22 -14.87 0.40
CA LEU A 228 4.81 -13.87 -0.58
C LEU A 228 5.16 -12.44 -0.15
N ALA A 229 5.86 -12.24 0.97
CA ALA A 229 6.13 -10.90 1.47
C ALA A 229 6.87 -10.04 0.43
N THR A 230 6.35 -8.85 0.16
CA THR A 230 7.00 -7.89 -0.74
C THR A 230 7.99 -7.04 0.04
N LYS A 231 9.25 -7.10 -0.37
CA LYS A 231 10.39 -6.50 0.33
C LYS A 231 11.22 -5.63 -0.63
N ASP A 232 11.91 -4.64 -0.08
CA ASP A 232 12.95 -3.89 -0.78
C ASP A 232 14.24 -4.73 -0.93
N HIS A 233 15.26 -4.12 -1.54
CA HIS A 233 16.56 -4.75 -1.77
C HIS A 233 17.31 -5.11 -0.48
N ASP A 234 17.00 -4.46 0.66
CA ASP A 234 17.56 -4.75 1.98
C ASP A 234 16.76 -5.81 2.75
N GLY A 235 15.70 -6.35 2.14
CA GLY A 235 14.82 -7.33 2.75
C GLY A 235 13.83 -6.73 3.75
N ARG A 236 13.61 -5.41 3.73
CA ARG A 236 12.61 -4.71 4.55
C ARG A 236 11.27 -4.67 3.84
N LEU A 237 10.17 -4.72 4.59
CA LEU A 237 8.83 -4.64 3.99
C LEU A 237 8.65 -3.33 3.20
N LEU A 238 7.98 -3.41 2.05
CA LEU A 238 7.62 -2.23 1.28
C LEU A 238 6.49 -1.43 1.94
N VAL A 239 6.58 -0.11 1.87
CA VAL A 239 5.56 0.83 2.35
C VAL A 239 5.46 2.06 1.46
N GLY A 240 4.23 2.48 1.17
CA GLY A 240 3.96 3.78 0.56
C GLY A 240 3.44 4.78 1.60
N ALA A 241 3.51 6.07 1.29
CA ALA A 241 2.90 7.12 2.09
C ALA A 241 2.28 8.21 1.21
N ALA A 242 1.08 8.67 1.57
CA ALA A 242 0.43 9.76 0.88
C ALA A 242 1.02 11.12 1.28
N VAL A 243 1.07 12.04 0.31
CA VAL A 243 1.42 13.45 0.50
C VAL A 243 0.44 14.34 -0.27
N GLY A 244 0.30 15.59 0.19
CA GLY A 244 -0.50 16.62 -0.49
C GLY A 244 0.33 17.41 -1.50
N VAL A 245 0.01 18.69 -1.65
CA VAL A 245 0.75 19.64 -2.49
C VAL A 245 1.12 20.90 -1.69
N GLY A 246 2.13 21.65 -2.13
CA GLY A 246 2.62 22.85 -1.44
C GLY A 246 3.82 22.58 -0.53
N ASP A 247 4.29 23.61 0.18
CA ASP A 247 5.54 23.56 0.95
C ASP A 247 5.44 22.66 2.19
N ASP A 248 4.32 22.68 2.92
CA ASP A 248 4.07 21.74 4.03
C ASP A 248 4.13 20.27 3.55
N ALA A 249 3.60 20.00 2.36
CA ALA A 249 3.65 18.67 1.76
C ALA A 249 5.06 18.29 1.28
N TRP A 250 5.87 19.27 0.89
CA TRP A 250 7.26 19.09 0.58
C TRP A 250 8.08 18.67 1.81
N GLU A 251 7.94 19.38 2.92
CA GLU A 251 8.59 19.02 4.18
C GLU A 251 8.18 17.62 4.65
N ARG A 252 6.89 17.30 4.54
CA ARG A 252 6.37 15.95 4.80
C ARG A 252 7.03 14.90 3.93
N ALA A 253 7.13 15.13 2.63
CA ALA A 253 7.76 14.18 1.71
C ALA A 253 9.24 13.94 2.04
N MET A 254 9.99 14.98 2.43
CA MET A 254 11.39 14.83 2.84
C MET A 254 11.53 14.05 4.15
N ALA A 255 10.68 14.31 5.14
CA ALA A 255 10.68 13.53 6.38
C ALA A 255 10.33 12.05 6.15
N LEU A 256 9.42 11.76 5.21
CA LEU A 256 9.07 10.39 4.83
C LEU A 256 10.21 9.69 4.07
N ARG A 257 10.94 10.43 3.23
CA ARG A 257 12.17 9.96 2.60
C ARG A 257 13.20 9.56 3.65
N ASP A 258 13.47 10.44 4.61
CA ASP A 258 14.45 10.18 5.68
C ASP A 258 14.06 8.96 6.53
N ALA A 259 12.74 8.70 6.68
CA ALA A 259 12.22 7.50 7.34
C ALA A 259 12.33 6.21 6.49
N GLY A 260 12.69 6.31 5.22
CA GLY A 260 12.89 5.18 4.30
C GLY A 260 11.62 4.70 3.60
N VAL A 261 10.69 5.59 3.24
CA VAL A 261 9.51 5.23 2.44
C VAL A 261 9.91 4.78 1.03
N ASP A 262 9.24 3.77 0.48
CA ASP A 262 9.56 3.23 -0.85
C ASP A 262 8.77 3.94 -1.97
N VAL A 263 7.56 4.41 -1.65
CA VAL A 263 6.65 5.05 -2.60
C VAL A 263 6.00 6.30 -2.00
N LEU A 264 6.14 7.45 -2.65
CA LEU A 264 5.39 8.66 -2.34
C LEU A 264 4.17 8.78 -3.26
N VAL A 265 2.98 8.89 -2.67
CA VAL A 265 1.73 9.03 -3.41
C VAL A 265 1.21 10.45 -3.27
N VAL A 266 1.36 11.27 -4.32
CA VAL A 266 0.74 12.61 -4.38
C VAL A 266 -0.75 12.41 -4.58
N ASP A 267 -1.53 12.57 -3.50
CA ASP A 267 -2.93 12.14 -3.39
C ASP A 267 -3.88 13.33 -3.25
N THR A 268 -4.57 13.63 -4.35
CA THR A 268 -5.50 14.75 -4.54
C THR A 268 -6.76 14.30 -5.26
N ALA A 269 -7.89 15.00 -5.07
CA ALA A 269 -9.12 14.72 -5.81
C ALA A 269 -8.99 15.03 -7.32
N HIS A 270 -8.09 15.93 -7.71
CA HIS A 270 -7.90 16.35 -9.10
C HIS A 270 -6.42 16.55 -9.45
N ALA A 271 -5.78 15.50 -9.99
CA ALA A 271 -4.36 15.54 -10.31
C ALA A 271 -3.99 16.29 -11.60
N HIS A 272 -4.98 16.63 -12.45
CA HIS A 272 -4.74 17.49 -13.61
C HIS A 272 -4.68 18.99 -13.23
N ASN A 273 -4.39 19.29 -11.97
CA ASN A 273 -4.12 20.63 -11.47
C ASN A 273 -2.62 20.91 -11.54
N ARG A 274 -2.24 22.11 -12.01
CA ARG A 274 -0.83 22.50 -12.18
C ARG A 274 0.04 22.28 -10.92
N LYS A 275 -0.47 22.64 -9.73
CA LYS A 275 0.28 22.46 -8.47
C LYS A 275 0.63 21.00 -8.18
N VAL A 276 -0.20 20.07 -8.65
CA VAL A 276 -0.01 18.63 -8.47
C VAL A 276 1.07 18.14 -9.43
N LEU A 277 0.98 18.53 -10.70
CA LEU A 277 2.00 18.21 -11.71
C LEU A 277 3.38 18.77 -11.29
N ASP A 278 3.42 20.01 -10.81
CA ASP A 278 4.63 20.65 -10.30
C ASP A 278 5.20 19.88 -9.10
N MET A 279 4.36 19.42 -8.17
CA MET A 279 4.78 18.63 -7.02
C MET A 279 5.34 17.26 -7.43
N VAL A 280 4.67 16.55 -8.36
CA VAL A 280 5.15 15.27 -8.90
C VAL A 280 6.52 15.46 -9.55
N HIS A 281 6.66 16.49 -10.39
CA HIS A 281 7.91 16.80 -11.06
C HIS A 281 9.03 17.15 -10.07
N ARG A 282 8.73 18.01 -9.09
CA ARG A 282 9.69 18.42 -8.05
C ARG A 282 10.13 17.22 -7.21
N LEU A 283 9.21 16.34 -6.81
CA LEU A 283 9.56 15.11 -6.10
C LEU A 283 10.47 14.24 -6.97
N LYS A 284 10.03 13.90 -8.19
CA LYS A 284 10.78 12.97 -9.05
C LYS A 284 12.20 13.46 -9.35
N THR A 285 12.37 14.75 -9.59
CA THR A 285 13.69 15.35 -9.85
C THR A 285 14.59 15.40 -8.62
N THR A 286 14.03 15.38 -7.40
CA THR A 286 14.79 15.51 -6.16
C THR A 286 15.11 14.16 -5.53
N VAL A 287 14.13 13.25 -5.42
CA VAL A 287 14.35 11.90 -4.86
C VAL A 287 14.93 10.94 -5.90
N GLY A 288 14.83 11.30 -7.18
CA GLY A 288 15.41 10.55 -8.29
C GLY A 288 14.92 9.11 -8.35
N ASP A 289 15.88 8.20 -8.20
CA ASP A 289 15.68 6.75 -8.29
C ASP A 289 15.59 6.07 -6.92
N GLU A 290 15.76 6.82 -5.83
CA GLU A 290 15.72 6.34 -4.45
C GLU A 290 14.29 5.93 -4.05
N ILE A 291 13.29 6.70 -4.49
CA ILE A 291 11.88 6.55 -4.13
C ILE A 291 11.02 6.69 -5.39
N GLU A 292 10.03 5.81 -5.53
CA GLU A 292 9.09 5.88 -6.66
C GLU A 292 7.95 6.89 -6.36
N VAL A 293 7.56 7.66 -7.36
CA VAL A 293 6.55 8.72 -7.21
C VAL A 293 5.27 8.37 -7.98
N VAL A 294 4.15 8.28 -7.26
CA VAL A 294 2.82 8.04 -7.83
C VAL A 294 2.00 9.32 -7.81
N GLY A 295 1.37 9.67 -8.94
CA GLY A 295 0.45 10.80 -9.02
C GLY A 295 -1.00 10.36 -9.19
N GLY A 296 -1.94 11.01 -8.49
CA GLY A 296 -3.37 10.79 -8.71
C GLY A 296 -4.27 11.70 -7.84
N ASN A 297 -5.58 11.75 -8.10
CA ASN A 297 -6.31 10.87 -9.01
C ASN A 297 -6.60 11.52 -10.37
N VAL A 298 -6.61 10.68 -11.41
CA VAL A 298 -7.06 11.04 -12.76
C VAL A 298 -8.22 10.16 -13.20
N ALA A 299 -8.99 10.63 -14.18
CA ALA A 299 -10.08 9.87 -14.79
C ALA A 299 -10.13 10.02 -16.33
N THR A 300 -9.11 10.64 -16.92
CA THR A 300 -9.06 10.94 -18.36
C THR A 300 -7.67 10.69 -18.91
N ARG A 301 -7.59 10.36 -20.21
CA ARG A 301 -6.34 10.17 -20.95
C ARG A 301 -5.40 11.36 -20.86
N ALA A 302 -5.93 12.58 -21.03
CA ALA A 302 -5.13 13.81 -20.98
C ALA A 302 -4.48 14.03 -19.61
N ALA A 303 -5.22 13.78 -18.52
CA ALA A 303 -4.70 13.91 -17.17
C ALA A 303 -3.63 12.84 -16.86
N ALA A 304 -3.82 11.61 -17.35
CA ALA A 304 -2.84 10.55 -17.24
C ALA A 304 -1.55 10.91 -18.01
N ALA A 305 -1.67 11.39 -19.25
CA ALA A 305 -0.53 11.85 -20.05
C ALA A 305 0.25 12.98 -19.35
N ALA A 306 -0.46 13.96 -18.78
CA ALA A 306 0.18 15.05 -18.03
C ALA A 306 1.00 14.55 -16.82
N LEU A 307 0.54 13.52 -16.11
CA LEU A 307 1.31 12.91 -15.02
C LEU A 307 2.52 12.13 -15.52
N VAL A 308 2.40 11.44 -16.66
CA VAL A 308 3.54 10.77 -17.31
C VAL A 308 4.60 11.81 -17.70
N GLU A 309 4.19 12.93 -18.30
CA GLU A 309 5.07 14.04 -18.66
C GLU A 309 5.73 14.70 -17.44
N ALA A 310 5.00 14.81 -16.32
CA ALA A 310 5.55 15.30 -15.06
C ALA A 310 6.62 14.36 -14.46
N GLY A 311 6.67 13.10 -14.91
CA GLY A 311 7.67 12.11 -14.49
C GLY A 311 7.16 11.06 -13.51
N ALA A 312 5.84 10.89 -13.37
CA ALA A 312 5.29 9.86 -12.47
C ALA A 312 5.77 8.45 -12.83
N ASP A 313 6.11 7.67 -11.81
CA ASP A 313 6.51 6.25 -11.93
C ASP A 313 5.30 5.31 -11.97
N ALA A 314 4.13 5.78 -11.52
CA ALA A 314 2.82 5.19 -11.79
C ALA A 314 1.69 6.23 -11.66
N VAL A 315 0.54 5.93 -12.26
CA VAL A 315 -0.64 6.81 -12.25
C VAL A 315 -1.79 6.15 -11.52
N LYS A 316 -2.37 6.85 -10.54
CA LYS A 316 -3.55 6.41 -9.78
C LYS A 316 -4.84 6.95 -10.39
N VAL A 317 -5.76 6.04 -10.71
CA VAL A 317 -6.94 6.30 -11.55
C VAL A 317 -8.24 6.07 -10.78
N GLY A 318 -9.10 7.08 -10.75
CA GLY A 318 -10.45 6.99 -10.22
C GLY A 318 -10.91 8.30 -9.59
N VAL A 319 -11.90 8.95 -10.19
CA VAL A 319 -12.55 10.15 -9.63
C VAL A 319 -14.02 9.83 -9.34
N GLY A 320 -14.35 9.79 -8.05
CA GLY A 320 -15.68 9.47 -7.55
C GLY A 320 -16.18 8.01 -7.54
N PRO A 321 -15.42 6.94 -7.89
CA PRO A 321 -15.96 5.58 -7.87
C PRO A 321 -16.03 4.98 -6.46
N GLY A 322 -15.36 5.57 -5.47
CA GLY A 322 -15.28 5.04 -4.11
C GLY A 322 -16.65 4.90 -3.45
N SER A 323 -16.87 3.82 -2.69
CA SER A 323 -18.17 3.48 -2.07
C SER A 323 -18.72 4.50 -1.06
N ILE A 324 -17.92 5.51 -0.72
CA ILE A 324 -18.17 6.55 0.28
C ILE A 324 -17.87 7.95 -0.26
N CYS A 325 -17.58 8.05 -1.56
CA CYS A 325 -17.27 9.30 -2.23
C CYS A 325 -18.55 9.85 -2.85
N THR A 326 -18.82 11.13 -2.64
CA THR A 326 -19.99 11.82 -3.19
C THR A 326 -19.61 12.87 -4.23
N THR A 327 -18.34 12.96 -4.65
CA THR A 327 -17.86 13.90 -5.70
C THR A 327 -18.75 13.90 -6.95
N ARG A 328 -19.17 12.72 -7.45
CA ARG A 328 -20.04 12.64 -8.64
C ARG A 328 -21.43 13.21 -8.41
N VAL A 329 -21.92 13.15 -7.18
CA VAL A 329 -23.25 13.62 -6.80
C VAL A 329 -23.21 15.12 -6.48
N VAL A 330 -22.23 15.54 -5.69
CA VAL A 330 -22.13 16.91 -5.16
C VAL A 330 -21.53 17.86 -6.19
N ALA A 331 -20.42 17.47 -6.83
CA ALA A 331 -19.74 18.30 -7.82
C ALA A 331 -20.15 17.99 -9.27
N GLY A 332 -20.80 16.84 -9.52
CA GLY A 332 -21.14 16.41 -10.88
C GLY A 332 -19.94 15.94 -11.71
N VAL A 333 -18.79 15.69 -11.08
CA VAL A 333 -17.52 15.37 -11.76
C VAL A 333 -17.10 13.93 -11.52
N GLY A 334 -16.69 13.23 -12.57
CA GLY A 334 -16.13 11.88 -12.50
C GLY A 334 -16.24 11.14 -13.83
N ALA A 335 -15.78 9.88 -13.88
CA ALA A 335 -15.95 9.00 -15.03
C ALA A 335 -16.16 7.55 -14.60
N PRO A 336 -17.00 6.75 -15.29
CA PRO A 336 -17.13 5.31 -15.02
C PRO A 336 -15.77 4.59 -15.02
N GLN A 337 -15.58 3.68 -14.06
CA GLN A 337 -14.22 3.29 -13.64
C GLN A 337 -13.48 2.42 -14.67
N ILE A 338 -14.18 1.53 -15.39
CA ILE A 338 -13.56 0.72 -16.45
C ILE A 338 -13.08 1.61 -17.58
N THR A 339 -13.91 2.55 -18.04
CA THR A 339 -13.52 3.53 -19.07
C THR A 339 -12.36 4.41 -18.61
N ALA A 340 -12.37 4.88 -17.36
CA ALA A 340 -11.28 5.69 -16.82
C ALA A 340 -9.93 4.93 -16.83
N ILE A 341 -9.95 3.63 -16.47
CA ILE A 341 -8.76 2.77 -16.52
C ILE A 341 -8.27 2.61 -17.96
N LEU A 342 -9.15 2.24 -18.90
CA LEU A 342 -8.80 2.06 -20.32
C LEU A 342 -8.16 3.32 -20.92
N GLU A 343 -8.75 4.49 -20.66
CA GLU A 343 -8.25 5.77 -21.15
C GLU A 343 -6.90 6.15 -20.53
N ALA A 344 -6.68 5.88 -19.24
CA ALA A 344 -5.40 6.11 -18.59
C ALA A 344 -4.30 5.16 -19.10
N VAL A 345 -4.62 3.87 -19.26
CA VAL A 345 -3.70 2.85 -19.80
C VAL A 345 -3.24 3.22 -21.20
N ALA A 346 -4.15 3.71 -22.06
CA ALA A 346 -3.80 4.16 -23.40
C ALA A 346 -2.75 5.29 -23.42
N ALA A 347 -2.72 6.15 -22.40
CA ALA A 347 -1.68 7.17 -22.24
C ALA A 347 -0.40 6.64 -21.57
N CYS A 348 -0.53 5.76 -20.58
CA CYS A 348 0.59 5.32 -19.75
C CYS A 348 1.42 4.18 -20.36
N ALA A 349 0.78 3.23 -21.04
CA ALA A 349 1.44 2.00 -21.54
C ALA A 349 2.60 2.26 -22.52
N PRO A 350 2.53 3.20 -23.49
CA PRO A 350 3.65 3.51 -24.37
C PRO A 350 4.93 3.98 -23.65
N HIS A 351 4.80 4.44 -22.41
CA HIS A 351 5.89 4.93 -21.57
C HIS A 351 6.30 3.94 -20.47
N GLY A 352 5.71 2.74 -20.46
CA GLY A 352 5.94 1.74 -19.42
C GLY A 352 5.54 2.20 -18.02
N VAL A 353 4.58 3.13 -17.91
CA VAL A 353 4.08 3.65 -16.64
C VAL A 353 2.88 2.79 -16.19
N PRO A 354 2.95 2.09 -15.05
CA PRO A 354 1.83 1.31 -14.53
C PRO A 354 0.62 2.17 -14.11
N VAL A 355 -0.57 1.56 -14.13
CA VAL A 355 -1.82 2.17 -13.70
C VAL A 355 -2.36 1.47 -12.46
N ILE A 356 -2.77 2.26 -11.46
CA ILE A 356 -3.39 1.79 -10.22
C ILE A 356 -4.89 2.12 -10.26
N ALA A 357 -5.75 1.10 -10.29
CA ALA A 357 -7.20 1.28 -10.23
C ALA A 357 -7.65 1.56 -8.78
N ASP A 358 -8.16 2.76 -8.50
CA ASP A 358 -8.53 3.21 -7.15
C ASP A 358 -10.04 3.46 -7.01
N GLY A 359 -10.69 2.62 -6.19
CA GLY A 359 -12.11 2.75 -5.84
C GLY A 359 -13.10 2.06 -6.79
N GLY A 360 -14.32 1.84 -6.29
CA GLY A 360 -15.42 1.19 -7.02
C GLY A 360 -15.46 -0.33 -6.96
N LEU A 361 -14.41 -0.98 -6.44
CA LEU A 361 -14.33 -2.44 -6.34
C LEU A 361 -15.15 -2.97 -5.16
N GLN A 362 -16.06 -3.90 -5.42
CA GLN A 362 -17.00 -4.46 -4.44
C GLN A 362 -16.78 -5.95 -4.20
N TYR A 363 -16.34 -6.67 -5.24
CA TYR A 363 -16.08 -8.10 -5.20
C TYR A 363 -14.72 -8.41 -5.83
N SER A 364 -14.22 -9.63 -5.63
CA SER A 364 -12.97 -10.08 -6.24
C SER A 364 -13.02 -10.08 -7.77
N GLY A 365 -14.20 -10.28 -8.36
CA GLY A 365 -14.42 -10.16 -9.80
C GLY A 365 -14.11 -8.76 -10.35
N ASP A 366 -14.35 -7.70 -9.58
CA ASP A 366 -14.05 -6.33 -10.00
C ASP A 366 -12.55 -6.08 -10.05
N ILE A 367 -11.78 -6.76 -9.19
CA ILE A 367 -10.32 -6.72 -9.23
C ILE A 367 -9.84 -7.34 -10.54
N ALA A 368 -10.37 -8.52 -10.90
CA ALA A 368 -10.04 -9.16 -12.17
C ALA A 368 -10.42 -8.28 -13.38
N LYS A 369 -11.60 -7.65 -13.36
CA LYS A 369 -12.04 -6.71 -14.40
C LYS A 369 -11.15 -5.46 -14.47
N ALA A 370 -10.75 -4.88 -13.33
CA ALA A 370 -9.85 -3.73 -13.31
C ALA A 370 -8.49 -4.06 -13.93
N LEU A 371 -7.93 -5.22 -13.59
CA LEU A 371 -6.65 -5.70 -14.12
C LEU A 371 -6.77 -6.05 -15.60
N ALA A 372 -7.83 -6.74 -16.02
CA ALA A 372 -8.10 -7.03 -17.43
C ALA A 372 -8.31 -5.77 -18.28
N ALA A 373 -8.81 -4.67 -17.69
CA ALA A 373 -8.89 -3.37 -18.34
C ALA A 373 -7.52 -2.67 -18.53
N GLY A 374 -6.42 -3.30 -18.09
CA GLY A 374 -5.06 -2.79 -18.26
C GLY A 374 -4.43 -2.19 -17.01
N ALA A 375 -5.17 -2.09 -15.88
CA ALA A 375 -4.55 -1.69 -14.63
C ALA A 375 -3.50 -2.73 -14.21
N SER A 376 -2.41 -2.27 -13.60
CA SER A 376 -1.35 -3.13 -13.10
C SER A 376 -1.62 -3.57 -11.66
N THR A 377 -2.24 -2.70 -10.86
CA THR A 377 -2.67 -3.02 -9.49
C THR A 377 -4.01 -2.39 -9.15
N ALA A 378 -4.67 -2.87 -8.09
CA ALA A 378 -5.91 -2.31 -7.56
C ALA A 378 -5.71 -1.80 -6.12
N MET A 379 -6.12 -0.56 -5.87
CA MET A 379 -6.14 0.06 -4.55
C MET A 379 -7.52 -0.12 -3.90
N LEU A 380 -7.53 -0.72 -2.70
CA LEU A 380 -8.74 -1.13 -2.01
C LEU A 380 -8.96 -0.32 -0.72
N GLY A 381 -10.17 0.20 -0.56
CA GLY A 381 -10.65 0.83 0.67
C GLY A 381 -11.60 -0.08 1.46
N SER A 382 -12.89 -0.05 1.11
CA SER A 382 -13.99 -0.72 1.84
C SER A 382 -13.79 -2.23 2.04
N LEU A 383 -13.20 -2.91 1.05
CA LEU A 383 -12.90 -4.36 1.12
C LEU A 383 -11.90 -4.69 2.24
N LEU A 384 -11.04 -3.75 2.62
CA LEU A 384 -10.01 -3.92 3.66
C LEU A 384 -10.35 -3.20 4.97
N ALA A 385 -11.23 -2.20 4.94
CA ALA A 385 -11.62 -1.41 6.11
C ALA A 385 -12.22 -2.24 7.25
N GLY A 386 -12.84 -3.38 6.94
CA GLY A 386 -13.43 -4.30 7.93
C GLY A 386 -12.45 -5.26 8.61
N THR A 387 -11.17 -5.25 8.23
CA THR A 387 -10.16 -6.19 8.75
C THR A 387 -9.71 -5.86 10.17
N ALA A 388 -9.11 -6.82 10.87
CA ALA A 388 -8.59 -6.64 12.23
C ALA A 388 -7.43 -5.63 12.31
N GLU A 389 -6.69 -5.45 11.22
CA GLU A 389 -5.50 -4.61 11.11
C GLU A 389 -5.81 -3.16 10.73
N SER A 390 -7.00 -2.90 10.17
CA SER A 390 -7.40 -1.52 9.85
C SER A 390 -7.56 -0.67 11.13
N PRO A 391 -7.32 0.65 11.06
CA PRO A 391 -7.39 1.55 12.22
C PRO A 391 -8.83 1.93 12.63
N GLY A 392 -9.85 1.62 11.81
CA GLY A 392 -11.24 1.88 12.15
C GLY A 392 -11.66 1.25 13.49
N GLU A 393 -12.54 1.90 14.22
CA GLU A 393 -13.02 1.41 15.52
C GLU A 393 -13.98 0.24 15.34
N LEU A 394 -13.89 -0.76 16.22
CA LEU A 394 -14.82 -1.88 16.26
C LEU A 394 -16.11 -1.46 16.97
N ILE A 395 -17.24 -1.58 16.27
CA ILE A 395 -18.57 -1.18 16.74
C ILE A 395 -19.46 -2.41 16.78
N LEU A 396 -20.16 -2.63 17.89
CA LEU A 396 -21.16 -3.68 18.04
C LEU A 396 -22.56 -3.13 17.80
N VAL A 397 -23.28 -3.71 16.84
CA VAL A 397 -24.64 -3.30 16.48
C VAL A 397 -25.51 -4.53 16.37
N ASN A 398 -26.53 -4.65 17.23
CA ASN A 398 -27.46 -5.78 17.26
C ASN A 398 -26.75 -7.15 17.28
N GLY A 399 -25.67 -7.25 18.07
CA GLY A 399 -24.87 -8.48 18.18
C GLY A 399 -23.93 -8.77 17.01
N LYS A 400 -23.92 -7.93 15.96
CA LYS A 400 -22.98 -8.04 14.83
C LYS A 400 -21.85 -7.02 14.97
N GLN A 401 -20.64 -7.44 14.59
CA GLN A 401 -19.43 -6.60 14.63
C GLN A 401 -19.26 -5.85 13.30
N PHE A 402 -18.98 -4.56 13.41
CA PHE A 402 -18.68 -3.65 12.31
C PHE A 402 -17.42 -2.86 12.60
N LYS A 403 -16.83 -2.24 11.58
CA LYS A 403 -15.79 -1.22 11.72
C LYS A 403 -16.23 0.12 11.14
N SER A 404 -15.85 1.21 11.80
CA SER A 404 -16.04 2.56 11.26
C SER A 404 -15.29 2.73 9.95
N TYR A 405 -15.91 3.33 8.95
CA TYR A 405 -15.30 3.58 7.64
C TYR A 405 -15.77 4.93 7.10
N ARG A 406 -14.85 5.81 6.72
CA ARG A 406 -15.19 7.19 6.29
C ARG A 406 -14.37 7.67 5.13
N GLY A 407 -14.95 8.57 4.35
CA GLY A 407 -14.33 9.14 3.16
C GLY A 407 -13.39 10.25 3.57
N MET A 408 -12.27 10.40 2.86
CA MET A 408 -11.38 11.53 3.12
C MET A 408 -12.09 12.87 2.91
N GLY A 409 -13.17 12.90 2.11
CA GLY A 409 -14.02 14.07 1.90
C GLY A 409 -15.20 14.18 2.88
N SER A 410 -15.30 13.31 3.89
CA SER A 410 -16.34 13.43 4.93
C SER A 410 -15.99 14.56 5.89
N LEU A 411 -17.03 15.12 6.53
CA LEU A 411 -16.84 16.16 7.55
C LEU A 411 -15.90 15.68 8.67
N GLY A 412 -16.07 14.47 9.20
CA GLY A 412 -15.22 13.99 10.29
C GLY A 412 -13.77 13.70 9.86
N ALA A 413 -13.51 13.38 8.58
CA ALA A 413 -12.15 13.30 8.07
C ALA A 413 -11.53 14.70 7.89
N MET A 414 -12.31 15.67 7.41
CA MET A 414 -11.90 17.05 7.16
C MET A 414 -11.80 17.91 8.44
N GLN A 415 -12.51 17.61 9.51
CA GLN A 415 -12.47 18.38 10.78
C GLN A 415 -11.36 17.91 11.74
N GLY A 416 -10.82 16.70 11.54
CA GLY A 416 -9.79 16.12 12.41
C GLY A 416 -10.38 15.50 13.68
N ARG A 417 -9.60 14.69 14.41
CA ARG A 417 -10.03 14.09 15.68
C ARG A 417 -9.66 15.02 16.85
N GLY A 418 -10.61 15.32 17.74
CA GLY A 418 -10.33 15.99 19.02
C GLY A 418 -9.75 17.40 18.93
N GLY A 419 -10.04 18.15 17.86
CA GLY A 419 -9.51 19.52 17.67
C GLY A 419 -8.12 19.60 17.04
N ALA A 420 -7.53 18.47 16.62
CA ALA A 420 -6.28 18.45 15.86
C ALA A 420 -6.50 18.85 14.39
N LYS A 421 -5.52 19.55 13.78
CA LYS A 421 -5.54 19.96 12.37
C LYS A 421 -5.72 18.73 11.46
N SER A 422 -6.79 18.70 10.67
CA SER A 422 -6.96 17.73 9.59
C SER A 422 -6.07 18.09 8.41
N TYR A 423 -5.51 17.05 7.76
CA TYR A 423 -4.76 17.16 6.52
C TYR A 423 -5.52 16.53 5.35
N SER A 424 -6.85 16.54 5.43
CA SER A 424 -7.74 16.06 4.38
C SER A 424 -8.46 17.20 3.65
N LYS A 425 -8.46 18.43 4.20
CA LYS A 425 -9.11 19.60 3.58
C LYS A 425 -8.47 19.97 2.24
N ASP A 426 -7.14 19.94 2.16
CA ASP A 426 -6.38 20.33 0.97
C ASP A 426 -6.58 19.39 -0.21
N ARG A 427 -6.88 18.11 0.09
CA ARG A 427 -7.23 17.10 -0.92
C ARG A 427 -8.41 17.53 -1.79
N TYR A 428 -9.35 18.30 -1.22
CA TYR A 428 -10.56 18.80 -1.88
C TYR A 428 -10.52 20.31 -2.10
N PHE A 429 -9.33 20.94 -2.02
CA PHE A 429 -9.13 22.37 -2.26
C PHE A 429 -9.96 23.28 -1.34
N GLN A 430 -10.16 22.88 -0.07
CA GLN A 430 -10.96 23.60 0.92
C GLN A 430 -10.15 24.14 2.11
N ASP A 431 -8.85 24.37 1.93
CA ASP A 431 -7.97 24.89 3.00
C ASP A 431 -8.31 26.32 3.41
N ASP A 432 -8.82 27.12 2.48
CA ASP A 432 -9.18 28.52 2.68
C ASP A 432 -10.60 28.71 3.24
N ALA A 433 -11.30 27.62 3.59
CA ALA A 433 -12.65 27.70 4.14
C ALA A 433 -12.65 28.42 5.50
N LEU A 434 -13.32 29.58 5.55
CA LEU A 434 -13.34 30.52 6.70
C LEU A 434 -13.91 29.93 8.01
N SER A 435 -14.67 28.84 7.94
CA SER A 435 -15.19 28.11 9.11
C SER A 435 -15.56 26.68 8.74
N GLU A 436 -15.58 25.77 9.72
CA GLU A 436 -15.89 24.35 9.48
C GLU A 436 -17.31 24.12 8.98
N ASP A 437 -18.25 25.00 9.36
CA ASP A 437 -19.64 24.98 8.89
C ASP A 437 -19.79 25.30 7.39
N LYS A 438 -18.73 25.80 6.74
CA LYS A 438 -18.72 26.14 5.31
C LYS A 438 -18.06 25.07 4.44
N LEU A 439 -17.63 23.95 5.04
CA LEU A 439 -17.08 22.83 4.27
C LEU A 439 -18.17 22.18 3.42
N VAL A 440 -17.83 21.85 2.17
CA VAL A 440 -18.69 21.13 1.22
C VAL A 440 -18.15 19.69 1.11
N PRO A 441 -18.70 18.73 1.88
CA PRO A 441 -18.14 17.39 1.94
C PRO A 441 -18.38 16.62 0.63
N GLU A 442 -17.31 16.00 0.13
CA GLU A 442 -17.31 15.10 -1.03
C GLU A 442 -17.18 13.62 -0.62
N GLY A 443 -17.50 13.33 0.64
CA GLY A 443 -17.60 11.97 1.15
C GLY A 443 -18.56 11.84 2.34
N ILE A 444 -18.85 10.58 2.69
CA ILE A 444 -19.72 10.22 3.80
C ILE A 444 -19.00 9.34 4.82
N GLU A 445 -19.65 9.12 5.95
CA GLU A 445 -19.22 8.18 6.98
C GLU A 445 -20.21 7.03 7.07
N GLY A 446 -19.69 5.84 7.32
CA GLY A 446 -20.48 4.64 7.44
C GLY A 446 -19.76 3.59 8.26
N ARG A 447 -20.26 2.35 8.13
CA ARG A 447 -19.68 1.19 8.78
C ARG A 447 -19.64 0.03 7.80
N VAL A 448 -18.61 -0.79 7.92
CA VAL A 448 -18.45 -2.03 7.13
C VAL A 448 -18.47 -3.22 8.07
N PRO A 449 -18.97 -4.40 7.66
CA PRO A 449 -18.91 -5.61 8.48
C PRO A 449 -17.47 -5.93 8.89
N PHE A 450 -17.28 -6.43 10.11
CA PHE A 450 -15.98 -6.97 10.52
C PHE A 450 -15.68 -8.26 9.73
N ARG A 451 -14.49 -8.32 9.12
CA ARG A 451 -14.08 -9.39 8.19
C ARG A 451 -12.99 -10.30 8.74
N GLY A 452 -12.60 -10.14 10.01
CA GLY A 452 -11.51 -10.91 10.60
C GLY A 452 -10.12 -10.46 10.12
N PRO A 453 -9.11 -11.34 10.18
CA PRO A 453 -7.74 -11.02 9.79
C PRO A 453 -7.61 -10.70 8.29
N LEU A 454 -6.73 -9.76 7.96
CA LEU A 454 -6.42 -9.37 6.57
C LEU A 454 -6.03 -10.57 5.71
N SER A 455 -5.24 -11.50 6.23
CA SER A 455 -4.74 -12.66 5.49
C SER A 455 -5.87 -13.52 4.90
N THR A 456 -6.96 -13.70 5.63
CA THR A 456 -8.15 -14.42 5.16
C THR A 456 -8.85 -13.65 4.03
N VAL A 457 -8.97 -12.33 4.17
CA VAL A 457 -9.60 -11.48 3.14
C VAL A 457 -8.77 -11.48 1.86
N ILE A 458 -7.45 -11.26 1.96
CA ILE A 458 -6.55 -11.28 0.79
C ILE A 458 -6.56 -12.65 0.11
N HIS A 459 -6.57 -13.75 0.86
CA HIS A 459 -6.68 -15.09 0.28
C HIS A 459 -7.93 -15.24 -0.59
N GLN A 460 -9.09 -14.75 -0.13
CA GLN A 460 -10.33 -14.80 -0.92
C GLN A 460 -10.29 -13.89 -2.15
N LEU A 461 -9.75 -12.67 -2.02
CA LEU A 461 -9.63 -11.74 -3.13
C LEU A 461 -8.71 -12.29 -4.23
N VAL A 462 -7.54 -12.80 -3.84
CA VAL A 462 -6.57 -13.41 -4.76
C VAL A 462 -7.09 -14.74 -5.32
N GLY A 463 -7.82 -15.52 -4.54
CA GLY A 463 -8.49 -16.73 -5.01
C GLY A 463 -9.49 -16.44 -6.13
N GLY A 464 -10.29 -15.38 -5.98
CA GLY A 464 -11.20 -14.92 -7.04
C GLY A 464 -10.47 -14.44 -8.30
N LEU A 465 -9.35 -13.71 -8.13
CA LEU A 465 -8.49 -13.30 -9.25
C LEU A 465 -7.93 -14.52 -10.00
N ARG A 466 -7.35 -15.49 -9.29
CA ARG A 466 -6.83 -16.73 -9.87
C ARG A 466 -7.91 -17.55 -10.60
N ALA A 467 -9.12 -17.57 -10.05
CA ALA A 467 -10.25 -18.21 -10.72
C ALA A 467 -10.56 -17.51 -12.06
N ALA A 468 -10.65 -16.18 -12.07
CA ALA A 468 -10.85 -15.41 -13.29
C ALA A 468 -9.74 -15.67 -14.33
N MET A 469 -8.48 -15.67 -13.89
CA MET A 469 -7.31 -16.02 -14.72
C MET A 469 -7.42 -17.42 -15.32
N GLY A 470 -7.90 -18.42 -14.56
CA GLY A 470 -8.18 -19.75 -15.07
C GLY A 470 -9.27 -19.76 -16.14
N TYR A 471 -10.36 -19.02 -15.95
CA TYR A 471 -11.44 -18.90 -16.94
C TYR A 471 -11.03 -18.16 -18.21
N THR A 472 -10.12 -17.18 -18.10
CA THR A 472 -9.62 -16.40 -19.25
C THR A 472 -8.38 -17.00 -19.90
N GLY A 473 -7.88 -18.14 -19.41
CA GLY A 473 -6.66 -18.77 -19.94
C GLY A 473 -5.40 -17.96 -19.72
N SER A 474 -5.34 -17.17 -18.66
CA SER A 474 -4.25 -16.23 -18.38
C SER A 474 -3.36 -16.77 -17.26
N ALA A 475 -2.10 -17.10 -17.55
CA ALA A 475 -1.12 -17.55 -16.57
C ALA A 475 -0.50 -16.38 -15.77
N THR A 476 -0.50 -15.17 -16.35
CA THR A 476 0.08 -13.95 -15.78
C THR A 476 -0.91 -12.77 -15.83
N ILE A 477 -0.63 -11.70 -15.07
CA ILE A 477 -1.44 -10.47 -15.12
C ILE A 477 -1.33 -9.80 -16.50
N GLU A 478 -0.15 -9.84 -17.11
CA GLU A 478 0.09 -9.31 -18.45
C GLU A 478 -0.76 -10.02 -19.53
N GLU A 479 -0.99 -11.33 -19.38
CA GLU A 479 -1.94 -12.08 -20.21
C GLU A 479 -3.40 -11.75 -19.88
N LEU A 480 -3.75 -11.57 -18.60
CA LEU A 480 -5.10 -11.18 -18.19
C LEU A 480 -5.50 -9.82 -18.78
N GLN A 481 -4.54 -8.90 -18.93
CA GLN A 481 -4.75 -7.59 -19.57
C GLN A 481 -5.14 -7.69 -21.06
N GLN A 482 -5.01 -8.86 -21.69
CA GLN A 482 -5.47 -9.12 -23.06
C GLN A 482 -6.88 -9.75 -23.10
N ALA A 483 -7.45 -10.10 -21.94
CA ALA A 483 -8.76 -10.72 -21.85
C ALA A 483 -9.86 -9.81 -22.41
N GLN A 484 -10.88 -10.44 -22.99
CA GLN A 484 -11.97 -9.72 -23.65
C GLN A 484 -13.14 -9.50 -22.69
N PHE A 485 -13.79 -8.35 -22.82
CA PHE A 485 -15.03 -8.04 -22.12
C PHE A 485 -16.23 -8.28 -23.02
N VAL A 486 -17.37 -8.56 -22.39
CA VAL A 486 -18.70 -8.39 -22.99
C VAL A 486 -19.46 -7.34 -22.18
N GLN A 487 -20.10 -6.40 -22.89
CA GLN A 487 -21.01 -5.45 -22.26
C GLN A 487 -22.33 -6.14 -21.96
N ILE A 488 -22.87 -5.90 -20.76
CA ILE A 488 -24.15 -6.44 -20.32
C ILE A 488 -25.20 -5.33 -20.12
N THR A 489 -26.45 -5.75 -20.05
CA THR A 489 -27.57 -4.87 -19.66
C THR A 489 -27.84 -5.01 -18.17
N ALA A 490 -28.71 -4.16 -17.62
CA ALA A 490 -29.18 -4.30 -16.23
C ALA A 490 -29.83 -5.67 -15.93
N ALA A 491 -30.47 -6.29 -16.93
CA ALA A 491 -30.99 -7.65 -16.79
C ALA A 491 -29.87 -8.69 -16.67
N GLY A 492 -28.79 -8.53 -17.44
CA GLY A 492 -27.59 -9.37 -17.34
C GLY A 492 -26.89 -9.23 -15.98
N LEU A 493 -26.88 -8.03 -15.39
CA LEU A 493 -26.36 -7.83 -14.04
C LEU A 493 -27.22 -8.57 -13.00
N LYS A 494 -28.55 -8.46 -13.11
CA LYS A 494 -29.47 -9.18 -12.23
C LYS A 494 -29.30 -10.70 -12.34
N GLU A 495 -29.08 -11.22 -13.55
CA GLU A 495 -28.76 -12.63 -13.80
C GLU A 495 -27.41 -13.04 -13.20
N SER A 496 -26.42 -12.16 -13.22
CA SER A 496 -25.07 -12.44 -12.72
C SER A 496 -25.01 -12.67 -11.20
N HIS A 497 -25.92 -12.05 -10.44
CA HIS A 497 -26.05 -12.27 -9.01
C HIS A 497 -26.98 -13.48 -8.74
N PRO A 498 -26.80 -14.23 -7.63
CA PRO A 498 -27.77 -15.23 -7.19
C PRO A 498 -29.18 -14.63 -7.13
N HIS A 499 -30.12 -15.26 -7.85
CA HIS A 499 -31.50 -14.82 -7.98
C HIS A 499 -32.47 -15.99 -7.78
N ASP A 500 -33.74 -15.66 -7.48
CA ASP A 500 -34.84 -16.61 -7.29
C ASP A 500 -34.65 -17.67 -6.17
N ILE A 501 -33.86 -17.33 -5.14
CA ILE A 501 -33.62 -18.15 -3.94
C ILE A 501 -33.53 -17.32 -2.66
N THR A 502 -33.79 -17.94 -1.51
CA THR A 502 -33.51 -17.36 -0.18
C THR A 502 -32.14 -17.83 0.30
N MET A 503 -31.19 -16.91 0.48
CA MET A 503 -29.87 -17.24 1.04
C MET A 503 -30.00 -17.72 2.49
N THR A 504 -29.49 -18.92 2.78
CA THR A 504 -29.45 -19.49 4.13
C THR A 504 -28.10 -19.26 4.83
N VAL A 505 -27.01 -19.16 4.07
CA VAL A 505 -25.65 -18.92 4.54
C VAL A 505 -24.93 -18.01 3.55
N GLU A 506 -24.26 -16.97 4.04
CA GLU A 506 -23.40 -16.09 3.23
C GLU A 506 -22.01 -16.71 3.03
N ALA A 507 -21.46 -16.57 1.83
CA ALA A 507 -20.09 -16.97 1.54
C ALA A 507 -19.11 -15.83 1.90
N PRO A 508 -17.87 -16.11 2.34
CA PRO A 508 -16.91 -15.06 2.71
C PRO A 508 -16.59 -14.05 1.60
N ASN A 509 -16.77 -14.45 0.34
CA ASN A 509 -16.48 -13.70 -0.87
C ASN A 509 -17.72 -13.06 -1.51
N TYR A 510 -18.92 -13.25 -0.97
CA TYR A 510 -20.16 -12.72 -1.52
C TYR A 510 -21.18 -12.36 -0.43
N TYR A 511 -21.68 -11.13 -0.47
CA TYR A 511 -22.78 -10.65 0.36
C TYR A 511 -23.83 -9.99 -0.52
N ALA A 512 -25.10 -10.24 -0.19
CA ALA A 512 -26.23 -9.62 -0.87
C ALA A 512 -26.31 -8.12 -0.52
N ARG A 513 -26.75 -7.31 -1.49
CA ARG A 513 -27.04 -5.88 -1.29
C ARG A 513 -28.35 -5.68 -0.54
#